data_AF-A0A2E9UMP9-F1
#
_entry.id   AF-A0A2E9UMP9-F1
#
_cell.length_a   1.000
_cell.length_b   1.000
_cell.length_c   1.000
_cell.angle_alpha   90.00
_cell.angle_beta   90.00
_cell.angle_gamma   90.00
#
_symmetry.space_group_name_H-M   'P 1'
#
loop_
_entity.id
_entity.type
_entity.pdbx_description
1 polymer ?
#
loop_
_entity_poly.entity_id
_entity_poly.type
_entity_poly.pdbx_seq_one_letter_code
_entity_poly.pdbx_strand_id
1 'polypeptide(L)' 'MVFGVMGSAGGDVPESAREKICVLGAEVGRRGYTLVTGVAPGLPHDSVLGAKSEGGLVMGISPAQNFTEHVER' A
#
# COMPACT_ATOMS: atom_id res chain seq x y z
N MET A 1 -2.89 -3.10 15.81
CA MET A 1 -1.57 -3.45 15.25
C MET A 1 -1.37 -2.63 13.98
N VAL A 2 -0.13 -2.24 13.69
CA VAL A 2 0.23 -1.50 12.48
C VAL A 2 1.09 -2.42 11.61
N PHE A 3 0.75 -2.54 10.33
CA PHE A 3 1.44 -3.40 9.37
C PHE A 3 2.04 -2.54 8.25
N GLY A 4 3.36 -2.49 8.18
CA GLY A 4 4.08 -1.78 7.13
C GLY A 4 4.22 -2.65 5.88
N VAL A 5 3.85 -2.13 4.71
CA VAL A 5 4.08 -2.79 3.43
C VAL A 5 4.96 -1.91 2.55
N MET A 6 6.07 -2.51 2.10
CA MET A 6 7.06 -1.92 1.21
C MET A 6 7.26 -2.88 0.02
N GLY A 7 7.59 -2.33 -1.14
CA GLY A 7 7.76 -3.12 -2.36
C GLY A 7 8.05 -2.24 -3.57
N SER A 8 8.20 -2.88 -4.74
CA SER A 8 8.48 -2.15 -5.98
C SER A 8 7.34 -1.19 -6.34
N ALA A 9 7.71 0.03 -6.75
CA ALA A 9 6.78 1.05 -7.23
C ALA A 9 6.24 0.76 -8.65
N GLY A 10 6.85 -0.21 -9.36
CA GLY A 10 6.49 -0.59 -10.72
C GLY A 10 7.54 -1.50 -11.33
N GLY A 11 7.64 -1.48 -12.66
CA GLY A 11 8.54 -2.36 -13.41
C GLY A 11 7.96 -3.77 -13.62
N ASP A 12 8.83 -4.73 -13.91
CA ASP A 12 8.44 -6.11 -14.19
C ASP A 12 8.15 -6.87 -12.88
N VAL A 13 6.95 -6.67 -12.36
CA VAL A 13 6.44 -7.35 -11.16
C VAL A 13 5.51 -8.46 -11.62
N PRO A 14 5.76 -9.73 -11.25
CA PRO A 14 4.87 -10.83 -11.61
C PRO A 14 3.46 -10.60 -11.06
N GLU A 15 2.43 -10.87 -11.88
CA GLU A 15 1.04 -10.66 -11.47
C GLU A 15 0.69 -11.45 -10.18
N SER A 16 1.25 -12.65 -10.03
CA SER A 16 1.08 -13.44 -8.80
C SER A 16 1.58 -12.73 -7.52
N ALA A 17 2.55 -11.82 -7.61
CA ALA A 17 2.99 -11.01 -6.48
C ALA A 17 1.99 -9.89 -6.17
N ARG A 18 1.40 -9.29 -7.21
CA ARG A 18 0.35 -8.26 -7.08
C ARG A 18 -0.92 -8.83 -6.45
N GLU A 19 -1.33 -10.01 -6.88
CA GLU A 19 -2.46 -10.74 -6.28
C GLU A 19 -2.22 -11.04 -4.80
N LYS A 20 -1.04 -11.59 -4.47
CA LYS A 20 -0.69 -11.94 -3.09
C LYS A 20 -0.65 -10.72 -2.18
N ILE A 21 -0.10 -9.60 -2.63
CA ILE A 21 -0.02 -8.40 -1.79
C ILE A 21 -1.39 -7.75 -1.62
N CYS A 22 -2.26 -7.82 -2.62
CA CYS A 22 -3.66 -7.40 -2.49
C CYS A 22 -4.39 -8.26 -1.44
N VAL A 23 -4.27 -9.59 -1.50
CA VAL A 23 -4.84 -10.50 -0.49
C VAL A 23 -4.30 -10.21 0.91
N LEU A 24 -2.99 -9.95 1.04
CA LEU A 24 -2.38 -9.55 2.32
C LEU A 24 -3.00 -8.25 2.84
N GLY A 25 -3.17 -7.26 1.97
CA GLY A 25 -3.83 -6.00 2.30
C GLY A 25 -5.25 -6.22 2.83
N ALA A 26 -6.05 -7.01 2.11
CA ALA A 26 -7.41 -7.36 2.51
C ALA A 26 -7.42 -8.00 3.91
N GLU A 27 -6.51 -8.93 4.18
CA GLU A 27 -6.40 -9.57 5.49
C GLU A 27 -6.05 -8.57 6.61
N VAL A 28 -5.19 -7.58 6.35
CA VAL A 28 -4.90 -6.49 7.31
C VAL A 28 -6.17 -5.70 7.60
N GLY A 29 -6.93 -5.32 6.56
CA GLY A 29 -8.19 -4.59 6.69
C GLY A 29 -9.26 -5.38 7.45
N ARG A 30 -9.49 -6.64 7.06
CA ARG A 30 -10.47 -7.56 7.66
C ARG A 30 -10.24 -7.78 9.15
N ARG A 31 -8.98 -7.75 9.61
CA ARG A 31 -8.62 -7.86 11.03
C ARG A 31 -8.76 -6.56 11.82
N GLY A 32 -9.12 -5.46 11.18
CA GLY A 32 -9.19 -4.13 11.79
C GLY A 32 -7.82 -3.55 12.14
N TYR A 33 -6.77 -3.95 11.42
CA TYR A 33 -5.42 -3.39 11.58
C TYR A 33 -5.21 -2.19 10.66
N THR A 34 -4.20 -1.39 10.98
CA THR A 34 -3.79 -0.27 10.14
C THR A 34 -2.70 -0.70 9.18
N LEU A 35 -2.91 -0.47 7.89
CA LEU A 35 -1.88 -0.64 6.85
C LEU A 35 -1.08 0.67 6.71
N VAL A 36 0.26 0.59 6.68
CA VAL A 36 1.15 1.73 6.43
C VAL A 36 2.00 1.50 5.19
N THR A 37 2.09 2.51 4.31
CA THR A 37 2.91 2.45 3.07
C THR A 37 3.68 3.75 2.82
N GLY A 38 4.61 3.71 1.85
CA GLY A 38 5.42 4.86 1.43
C GLY A 38 4.78 5.80 0.39
N VAL A 39 3.46 5.71 0.17
CA VAL A 39 2.73 6.45 -0.89
C VAL A 39 3.32 6.24 -2.30
N ALA A 40 3.68 5.00 -2.61
CA ALA A 40 4.19 4.62 -3.93
C ALA A 40 3.13 3.82 -4.73
N PRO A 41 3.17 3.89 -6.08
CA PRO A 41 2.41 2.99 -6.95
C PRO A 41 2.92 1.54 -6.83
N GLY A 42 2.40 0.63 -7.67
CA GLY A 42 2.85 -0.78 -7.69
C GLY A 42 2.41 -1.57 -6.46
N LEU A 43 3.29 -2.44 -5.94
CA LEU A 43 2.96 -3.37 -4.86
C LEU A 43 2.45 -2.70 -3.57
N PRO A 44 3.04 -1.57 -3.11
CA PRO A 44 2.47 -0.81 -2.00
C PRO A 44 1.01 -0.40 -2.26
N HIS A 45 0.70 0.11 -3.45
CA HIS A 45 -0.67 0.51 -3.80
C HIS A 45 -1.62 -0.69 -3.90
N ASP A 46 -1.17 -1.81 -4.46
CA ASP A 46 -1.97 -3.04 -4.53
C ASP A 46 -2.39 -3.54 -3.14
N SER A 47 -1.51 -3.42 -2.14
CA SER A 47 -1.84 -3.71 -0.74
C SER A 47 -2.89 -2.76 -0.17
N VAL A 48 -2.87 -1.48 -0.57
CA VAL A 48 -3.87 -0.48 -0.18
C VAL A 48 -5.23 -0.84 -0.76
N LEU A 49 -5.28 -1.24 -2.03
CA LEU A 49 -6.52 -1.66 -2.69
C LEU A 49 -7.16 -2.83 -1.94
N GLY A 50 -6.36 -3.84 -1.58
CA GLY A 50 -6.82 -4.94 -0.75
C GLY A 50 -7.33 -4.49 0.61
N ALA A 51 -6.57 -3.70 1.36
CA ALA A 51 -7.02 -3.23 2.68
C ALA A 51 -8.31 -2.41 2.59
N LYS A 52 -8.47 -1.60 1.54
CA LYS A 52 -9.66 -0.79 1.31
C LYS A 52 -10.89 -1.60 0.88
N SER A 53 -10.74 -2.73 0.21
CA SER A 53 -11.90 -3.59 -0.11
C SER A 53 -12.60 -4.11 1.16
N GLU A 54 -11.87 -4.23 2.26
CA GLU A 54 -12.38 -4.65 3.57
C GLU A 54 -12.70 -3.47 4.51
N GLY A 55 -12.69 -2.23 4.01
CA GLY A 55 -12.94 -1.03 4.83
C GLY A 55 -11.80 -0.67 5.78
N GLY A 56 -10.59 -1.21 5.56
CA GLY A 56 -9.43 -1.02 6.41
C GLY A 56 -8.91 0.43 6.49
N LEU A 57 -8.29 0.76 7.63
CA LEU A 57 -7.57 2.00 7.81
C LEU A 57 -6.19 1.91 7.14
N VAL A 58 -5.87 2.91 6.32
CA VAL A 58 -4.61 2.99 5.58
C VAL A 58 -3.98 4.35 5.84
N MET A 59 -2.68 4.36 6.11
CA MET A 59 -1.88 5.56 6.30
C MET A 59 -0.67 5.54 5.37
N GLY A 60 -0.54 6.57 4.54
CA GLY A 60 0.61 6.74 3.66
C GLY A 60 1.59 7.76 4.23
N ILE A 61 2.89 7.47 4.17
CA ILE A 61 3.97 8.36 4.63
C ILE A 61 4.90 8.65 3.45
N SER A 62 4.92 9.90 3.00
CA SER A 62 5.82 10.38 1.95
C SER A 62 7.06 11.04 2.59
N PRO A 63 8.27 10.86 2.01
CA PRO A 63 9.46 11.60 2.43
C PRO A 63 9.46 13.07 1.95
N ALA A 64 8.55 13.44 1.05
CA ALA A 64 8.45 14.79 0.53
C ALA A 64 8.13 15.80 1.64
N GLN A 65 8.68 17.00 1.52
CA GLN A 65 8.47 18.10 2.46
C GLN A 65 7.04 18.66 2.40
N ASN A 66 6.36 18.48 1.28
CA ASN A 66 4.99 18.93 1.07
C ASN A 66 4.30 18.14 -0.05
N PHE A 67 3.01 18.41 -0.24
CA PHE A 67 2.19 17.75 -1.26
C PHE A 67 2.69 18.03 -2.69
N THR A 68 3.10 19.26 -2.99
CA THR A 68 3.60 19.62 -4.33
C THR A 68 4.83 18.80 -4.69
N GLU A 69 5.82 18.73 -3.80
CA GLU A 69 7.01 17.90 -4.02
C GLU A 69 6.63 16.43 -4.19
N HIS A 70 5.67 15.92 -3.42
CA HIS A 70 5.25 14.53 -3.51
C HIS A 70 4.61 14.15 -4.86
N VAL A 71 3.88 15.08 -5.48
CA VAL A 71 3.12 14.81 -6.71
C VAL A 71 3.94 15.13 -7.96
N GLU A 72 4.88 16.07 -7.87
CA GLU A 72 5.63 16.58 -9.02
C GLU A 72 7.06 16.02 -9.15
N ARG A 73 7.62 15.43 -8.09
CA ARG A 73 8.99 14.89 -8.05
C ARG A 73 9.02 13.44 -7.58
#